data_AF-A0A5N6XU81-F1
#
_entry.id   AF-A0A5N6XU81-F1
#
_cell.length_a   1.000
_cell.length_b   1.000
_cell.length_c   1.000
_cell.angle_alpha   90.00
_cell.angle_beta   90.00
_cell.angle_gamma   90.00
#
_symmetry.space_group_name_H-M   'P 1'
#
loop_
_entity.id
_entity.type
_entity.pdbx_description
1 polymer ?
#
loop_
_entity_poly.entity_id
_entity_poly.type
_entity_poly.pdbx_seq_one_letter_code
_entity_poly.pdbx_strand_id
1 'polypeptide(L)'
;MPNYGGIEYTDQEVKEWQDLFDKINTNATDGIIDRGEYQAFRESLGLDVDLDEFEQIFKEMDKNGDNEVTFTEFINTFGKASQKK
;
A
#
# COMPACT_ATOMS: atom_id res chain seq x y z
N MET A 1 16.36 -4.86 -12.24
CA MET A 1 15.66 -4.30 -11.07
C MET A 1 14.32 -3.78 -11.56
N PRO A 2 13.20 -4.31 -11.07
CA PRO A 2 11.87 -3.80 -11.41
C PRO A 2 11.74 -2.32 -11.00
N ASN A 3 11.11 -1.54 -11.87
CA ASN A 3 10.87 -0.12 -11.65
C ASN A 3 9.39 0.11 -11.30
N TYR A 4 9.15 0.71 -10.16
CA TYR A 4 7.81 1.11 -9.72
C TYR A 4 7.80 2.62 -9.52
N GLY A 5 7.03 3.32 -10.36
CA GLY A 5 6.85 4.78 -10.34
C GLY A 5 8.14 5.59 -10.21
N GLY A 6 9.18 5.16 -10.94
CA GLY A 6 10.45 5.86 -11.04
C GLY A 6 11.50 5.43 -10.01
N ILE A 7 11.19 4.50 -9.11
CA ILE A 7 12.18 3.92 -8.19
C ILE A 7 12.47 2.49 -8.60
N GLU A 8 13.76 2.16 -8.66
CA GLU A 8 14.23 0.80 -8.85
C GLU A 8 14.33 0.10 -7.51
N TYR A 9 13.69 -1.06 -7.42
CA TYR A 9 13.76 -1.92 -6.24
C TYR A 9 14.53 -3.19 -6.59
N THR A 10 15.27 -3.72 -5.63
CA THR A 10 15.87 -5.05 -5.76
C THR A 10 14.77 -6.13 -5.66
N ASP A 11 15.03 -7.31 -6.22
CA ASP A 11 14.08 -8.43 -6.12
C ASP A 11 13.74 -8.78 -4.66
N GLN A 12 14.68 -8.52 -3.74
CA GLN A 12 14.49 -8.73 -2.32
C GLN A 12 13.58 -7.68 -1.69
N GLU A 13 13.79 -6.38 -1.97
CA GLU A 13 12.88 -5.34 -1.51
C GLU A 13 11.47 -5.55 -2.06
N VAL A 14 11.34 -5.87 -3.35
CA VAL A 14 10.04 -6.18 -3.95
C VAL A 14 9.36 -7.31 -3.20
N LYS A 15 10.09 -8.36 -2.85
CA LYS A 15 9.54 -9.47 -2.09
C LYS A 15 9.07 -9.06 -0.69
N GLU A 16 9.83 -8.22 0.03
CA GLU A 16 9.41 -7.71 1.34
C GLU A 16 8.14 -6.84 1.23
N TRP A 17 8.05 -6.01 0.19
CA TRP A 17 6.86 -5.22 -0.07
C TRP A 17 5.67 -6.10 -0.52
N GLN A 18 5.93 -7.17 -1.26
CA GLN A 18 4.92 -8.14 -1.67
C GLN A 18 4.36 -8.88 -0.45
N ASP A 19 5.22 -9.35 0.45
CA ASP A 19 4.80 -10.02 1.69
C ASP A 19 3.97 -9.08 2.59
N LEU A 20 4.31 -7.78 2.65
CA LEU A 20 3.51 -6.77 3.34
C LEU A 20 2.18 -6.51 2.64
N PHE A 21 2.17 -6.43 1.32
CA PHE A 21 0.97 -6.24 0.52
C PHE A 21 -0.01 -7.40 0.71
N ASP A 22 0.48 -8.65 0.61
CA ASP A 22 -0.32 -9.86 0.82
C ASP A 22 -0.84 -9.98 2.27
N LYS A 23 -0.14 -9.38 3.23
CA LYS A 23 -0.60 -9.31 4.63
C LYS A 23 -1.78 -8.35 4.81
N ILE A 24 -1.88 -7.33 3.95
CA ILE A 24 -2.97 -6.34 3.95
C ILE A 24 -4.13 -6.83 3.10
N ASN A 25 -3.81 -7.30 1.89
CA ASN A 25 -4.72 -7.88 0.93
C ASN A 25 -5.13 -9.29 1.37
N THR A 26 -6.01 -9.34 2.36
CA THR A 26 -6.59 -10.58 2.85
C THR A 26 -7.50 -11.25 1.82
N ASN A 27 -7.99 -10.49 0.84
CA ASN A 27 -8.83 -10.94 -0.26
C ASN A 27 -8.00 -11.06 -1.55
N ALA A 28 -7.01 -11.97 -1.49
CA ALA A 28 -5.97 -12.19 -2.49
C ALA A 28 -6.45 -12.53 -3.92
N THR A 29 -7.76 -12.56 -4.19
CA THR A 29 -8.34 -12.78 -5.50
C THR A 29 -8.17 -11.59 -6.45
N ASP A 30 -7.93 -10.41 -5.91
CA ASP A 30 -8.16 -9.15 -6.64
C ASP A 30 -6.81 -8.49 -7.01
N GLY A 31 -5.75 -8.78 -6.23
CA GLY A 31 -4.41 -8.22 -6.44
C GLY A 31 -4.33 -6.70 -6.20
N ILE A 32 -5.36 -6.14 -5.59
CA ILE A 32 -5.53 -4.74 -5.20
C ILE A 32 -5.93 -4.69 -3.73
N ILE A 33 -5.59 -3.60 -3.05
CA ILE A 33 -6.10 -3.33 -1.71
C ILE A 33 -7.28 -2.36 -1.85
N ASP A 34 -8.47 -2.82 -1.48
CA ASP A 34 -9.63 -1.95 -1.44
C ASP A 34 -9.71 -1.15 -0.11
N ARG A 35 -10.64 -0.18 -0.04
CA ARG A 35 -10.86 0.61 1.18
C ARG A 35 -11.19 -0.25 2.41
N GLY A 36 -11.94 -1.34 2.23
CA GLY A 36 -12.34 -2.24 3.31
C GLY A 36 -11.17 -3.06 3.87
N GLU A 37 -10.29 -3.56 3.01
CA GLU A 37 -9.08 -4.29 3.39
C GLU A 37 -8.06 -3.37 4.08
N TYR A 38 -7.87 -2.17 3.55
CA TYR A 38 -7.01 -1.18 4.18
C TYR A 38 -7.57 -0.74 5.55
N GLN A 39 -8.90 -0.63 5.67
CA GLN A 39 -9.59 -0.40 6.93
C GLN A 39 -9.37 -1.55 7.92
N ALA A 40 -9.46 -2.81 7.48
CA ALA A 40 -9.17 -3.96 8.35
C ALA A 40 -7.71 -3.98 8.79
N PHE A 41 -6.79 -3.56 7.92
CA PHE A 41 -5.36 -3.48 8.25
C PHE A 41 -5.04 -2.41 9.28
N ARG A 42 -5.65 -1.21 9.23
CA ARG A 42 -5.46 -0.21 10.31
C ARG A 42 -5.96 -0.73 11.66
N GLU A 43 -7.08 -1.46 11.68
CA GLU A 43 -7.65 -2.07 12.88
C GLU A 43 -6.70 -3.15 13.41
N SER A 44 -6.09 -3.92 12.51
CA SER A 44 -5.06 -4.92 12.81
C SER A 44 -3.77 -4.30 13.37
N LEU A 45 -3.38 -3.11 12.89
CA LEU A 45 -2.25 -2.34 13.44
C LEU A 45 -2.58 -1.59 14.74
N GLY A 46 -3.85 -1.56 15.14
CA GLY A 46 -4.31 -0.78 16.30
C GLY A 46 -4.14 0.73 16.11
N LEU A 47 -4.03 1.18 14.86
CA LEU A 47 -4.00 2.60 14.53
C LEU A 47 -5.44 3.09 14.47
N ASP A 48 -5.87 3.74 15.55
CA ASP A 48 -7.18 4.38 15.70
C ASP A 48 -7.18 5.71 14.92
N VAL A 49 -6.99 5.61 13.59
CA VAL A 49 -6.94 6.77 12.68
C VAL A 49 -8.37 7.12 12.29
N ASP A 50 -8.75 8.39 12.50
CA ASP A 50 -10.06 8.91 12.13
C ASP A 50 -10.35 8.70 10.63
N LEU A 51 -11.62 8.49 10.28
CA LEU A 51 -12.03 8.22 8.89
C LEU A 51 -11.62 9.33 7.90
N ASP A 52 -11.57 10.59 8.35
CA ASP A 52 -11.12 11.72 7.52
C ASP A 52 -9.61 11.65 7.24
N GLU A 53 -8.81 11.32 8.25
CA GLU A 53 -7.35 11.18 8.12
C GLU A 53 -7.01 9.91 7.31
N PHE A 54 -7.82 8.85 7.45
CA PHE A 54 -7.82 7.69 6.59
C PHE A 54 -8.08 8.06 5.12
N GLU A 55 -9.11 8.84 4.81
CA GLU A 55 -9.39 9.24 3.41
C GLU A 55 -8.24 10.06 2.83
N GLN A 56 -7.57 10.88 3.65
CA GLN A 56 -6.41 11.64 3.21
C GLN A 56 -5.23 10.73 2.90
N ILE A 57 -4.86 9.82 3.81
CA ILE A 57 -3.77 8.86 3.59
C ILE A 57 -4.06 7.96 2.40
N PHE A 58 -5.30 7.47 2.31
CA PHE A 58 -5.74 6.63 1.21
C PHE A 58 -5.67 7.39 -0.12
N LYS A 59 -6.15 8.64 -0.20
CA LYS A 59 -6.00 9.49 -1.40
C LYS A 59 -4.55 9.79 -1.76
N GLU A 60 -3.65 9.88 -0.78
CA GLU A 60 -2.24 10.09 -1.07
C GLU A 60 -1.61 8.86 -1.73
N MET A 61 -2.11 7.67 -1.39
CA MET A 61 -1.72 6.39 -1.99
C MET A 61 -2.41 6.11 -3.34
N ASP A 62 -3.72 6.36 -3.41
CA ASP A 62 -4.63 6.21 -4.56
C ASP A 62 -4.41 7.37 -5.56
N LYS A 63 -3.32 7.27 -6.32
CA LYS A 63 -2.88 8.31 -7.26
C LYS A 63 -3.75 8.37 -8.51
N ASN A 64 -4.28 7.23 -8.94
CA ASN A 64 -5.19 7.09 -10.08
C ASN A 64 -6.64 7.44 -9.71
N GLY A 65 -7.00 7.46 -8.42
CA GLY A 65 -8.31 7.85 -7.91
C GLY A 65 -9.40 6.80 -8.18
N ASP A 66 -9.02 5.54 -8.38
CA ASP A 66 -9.95 4.45 -8.63
C ASP A 66 -10.52 3.84 -7.33
N ASN A 67 -10.05 4.31 -6.18
CA ASN A 67 -10.33 3.77 -4.85
C ASN A 67 -9.76 2.37 -4.60
N GLU A 68 -8.75 1.97 -5.38
CA GLU A 68 -8.09 0.67 -5.34
C GLU A 68 -6.57 0.87 -5.32
N VAL A 69 -5.89 0.40 -4.28
CA VAL A 69 -4.44 0.56 -4.20
C VAL A 69 -3.78 -0.67 -4.81
N THR A 70 -3.20 -0.50 -6.00
CA THR A 70 -2.44 -1.57 -6.64
C THR A 70 -1.10 -1.81 -5.94
N PHE A 71 -0.50 -2.99 -6.12
CA PHE A 71 0.85 -3.28 -5.60
C PHE A 71 1.88 -2.22 -6.03
N THR A 72 1.76 -1.71 -7.26
CA THR A 72 2.64 -0.65 -7.78
C THR A 72 2.47 0.65 -7.02
N GLU A 73 1.25 1.03 -6.64
CA GLU A 73 0.98 2.26 -5.87
C GLU A 73 1.38 2.11 -4.41
N PHE A 74 1.16 0.93 -3.84
CA PHE A 74 1.59 0.57 -2.50
C PHE A 74 3.11 0.69 -2.35
N ILE A 75 3.89 -0.03 -3.16
CA ILE A 75 5.36 0.02 -3.10
C ILE A 75 5.90 1.41 -3.42
N ASN A 76 5.27 2.13 -4.35
CA ASN A 76 5.65 3.51 -4.64
C ASN A 76 5.49 4.42 -3.42
N THR A 77 4.43 4.25 -2.65
CA THR A 77 4.13 5.17 -1.54
C THR A 77 4.91 4.77 -0.29
N PHE A 78 4.82 3.51 0.12
CA PHE A 78 5.51 3.00 1.31
C PHE A 78 7.02 2.82 1.10
N GLY A 79 7.44 2.35 -0.07
CA GLY A 79 8.85 2.24 -0.41
C GLY A 79 9.54 3.60 -0.48
N LYS A 80 8.89 4.63 -1.07
CA LYS A 80 9.40 6.02 -1.03
C LYS A 80 9.51 6.55 0.39
N ALA A 81 8.52 6.26 1.24
CA ALA A 81 8.54 6.68 2.64
C ALA A 81 9.69 6.01 3.41
N SER A 82 9.99 4.74 3.13
CA SER A 82 11.09 4.00 3.77
C SER A 82 12.49 4.49 3.38
N GLN A 83 12.68 5.03 2.17
CA GLN A 83 14.00 5.55 1.72
C GLN A 83 14.27 7.00 2.15
N LYS A 84 13.29 7.72 2.71
CA LYS A 84 13.46 9.11 3.18
C LYS A 84 14.06 9.23 4.60
N LYS A 85 14.64 8.17 5.15
CA LYS A 85 15.23 8.15 6.50
C LYS A 85 16.75 8.30 6.48
#